data_AF-A0A9E6EMN7-F1
#
_entry.id   AF-A0A9E6EMN7-F1
#
_cell.length_a   1.000
_cell.length_b   1.000
_cell.length_c   1.000
_cell.angle_alpha   90.00
_cell.angle_beta   90.00
_cell.angle_gamma   90.00
#
_symmetry.space_group_name_H-M   'P 1'
#
loop_
_entity.id
_entity.type
_entity.pdbx_description
1 polymer ?
#
loop_
_entity_poly.entity_id
_entity_poly.type
_entity_poly.pdbx_seq_one_letter_code
_entity_poly.pdbx_strand_id
1 'polypeptide(L)'
;MKKTALVLLALLALGCNRDGAVTLNGRVEAYLSDLGPRVPGTIVSIDVKEGQRVKAGELLVRLSAAEMGSAVDRDAAGLASAEARNRLYRAGNRPEDIAQLRVRAQNGELVPLSSLVTSKEESALQAITRRDRERAITIFANPAPGKSQEEALKVVEELGKQMPEGYKVVLAGTSQVFRDSISGLFFAMALGLFAGWNEPKGFSFLERTILGAMKAPKGDFRDWAAIDEWTTSVAPRL
;
A
#
# COMPACT_ATOMS: atom_id res chain seq x y z
N MET A 1 6.08 38.33 -69.62
CA MET A 1 6.43 38.20 -68.18
C MET A 1 6.95 36.81 -67.77
N LYS A 2 7.41 35.93 -68.69
CA LYS A 2 7.92 34.58 -68.35
C LYS A 2 9.45 34.42 -68.43
N LYS A 3 10.19 35.42 -68.94
CA LYS A 3 11.66 35.35 -69.10
C LYS A 3 12.45 35.85 -67.88
N THR A 4 11.88 36.74 -67.06
CA THR A 4 12.51 37.25 -65.82
C THR A 4 12.48 36.25 -64.66
N ALA A 5 11.46 35.39 -64.59
CA ALA A 5 11.37 34.35 -63.57
C ALA A 5 12.42 33.24 -63.74
N LEU A 6 12.83 32.95 -64.99
CA LEU A 6 13.81 31.90 -65.28
C LEU A 6 15.24 32.33 -64.90
N VAL A 7 15.57 33.62 -65.05
CA VAL A 7 16.87 34.18 -64.66
C VAL A 7 17.02 34.23 -63.13
N LEU A 8 15.94 34.54 -62.40
CA LEU A 8 15.96 34.54 -60.94
C LEU A 8 16.12 33.11 -60.36
N LEU A 9 15.49 32.12 -61.00
CA LEU A 9 15.61 30.71 -60.58
C LEU A 9 17.00 30.14 -60.89
N ALA A 10 17.64 30.56 -61.98
CA ALA A 10 19.01 30.20 -62.31
C ALA A 10 20.03 30.83 -61.32
N LEU A 11 19.81 32.08 -60.89
CA LEU A 11 20.64 32.74 -59.88
C LEU A 11 20.51 32.11 -58.48
N LEU A 12 19.35 31.55 -58.14
CA LEU A 12 19.13 30.80 -56.89
C LEU A 12 19.72 29.37 -56.94
N ALA A 13 19.84 28.77 -58.12
CA ALA A 13 20.42 27.44 -58.30
C ALA A 13 21.97 27.42 -58.34
N LEU A 14 22.62 28.57 -58.60
CA LEU A 14 24.08 28.73 -58.49
C LEU A 14 24.58 28.90 -57.04
N GLY A 15 23.68 28.91 -56.05
CA GLY A 15 24.00 29.08 -54.62
C GLY A 15 24.30 27.80 -53.83
N CYS A 16 24.28 26.62 -54.46
CA CYS A 16 24.70 25.37 -53.82
C CYS A 16 26.17 25.10 -54.13
N ASN A 17 27.09 25.60 -53.31
CA ASN A 17 28.29 24.84 -52.97
C ASN A 17 28.96 25.38 -51.69
N ARG A 18 28.50 24.90 -50.54
CA ARG A 18 29.27 24.95 -49.30
C ARG A 18 29.29 23.57 -48.67
N ASP A 19 29.90 22.62 -49.38
CA ASP A 19 30.50 21.44 -48.74
C ASP A 19 31.81 21.88 -48.09
N GLY A 20 31.68 22.72 -47.06
CA GLY A 20 32.74 22.92 -46.09
C GLY A 20 32.79 21.67 -45.22
N ALA A 21 33.48 20.62 -45.66
CA ALA A 21 33.93 19.57 -44.77
C ALA A 21 34.83 20.25 -43.73
N VAL A 22 34.25 20.59 -42.58
CA VAL A 22 34.97 21.24 -41.49
C VAL A 22 35.99 20.23 -40.98
N THR A 23 37.25 20.38 -41.38
CA THR A 23 38.36 19.64 -40.80
C THR A 23 38.64 20.20 -39.41
N LEU A 24 37.89 19.72 -38.42
CA LEU A 24 38.18 19.98 -37.01
C LEU A 24 39.36 19.10 -36.60
N ASN A 25 40.52 19.72 -36.42
CA ASN A 25 41.67 19.05 -35.82
C ASN A 25 41.50 19.17 -34.30
N GLY A 26 40.90 18.14 -33.70
CA GLY A 26 40.57 18.10 -32.27
C GLY A 26 40.72 16.70 -31.72
N ARG A 27 41.19 16.60 -30.48
CA ARG A 27 41.26 15.33 -29.75
C ARG A 27 39.85 14.98 -29.28
N VAL A 28 39.23 14.00 -29.91
CA VAL A 28 37.93 13.47 -29.49
C VAL A 28 38.18 12.44 -28.41
N GLU A 29 37.91 12.80 -27.16
CA GLU A 29 37.87 11.83 -26.05
C GLU A 29 36.47 11.22 -26.01
N ALA A 30 36.35 9.96 -26.48
CA ALA A 30 35.11 9.21 -26.38
C ALA A 30 35.12 8.38 -25.09
N TYR A 31 34.11 8.56 -24.25
CA TYR A 31 33.90 7.70 -23.08
C TYR A 31 33.29 6.37 -23.54
N LEU A 32 34.11 5.33 -23.64
CA LEU A 32 33.60 3.97 -23.78
C LEU A 32 32.98 3.54 -22.44
N SER A 33 31.67 3.36 -22.42
CA SER A 33 30.98 2.72 -21.28
C SER A 33 30.76 1.26 -21.63
N ASP A 34 31.37 0.37 -20.86
CA ASP A 34 31.15 -1.07 -21.01
C ASP A 34 29.75 -1.43 -20.47
N LEU A 35 28.86 -1.87 -21.35
CA LEU A 35 27.50 -2.24 -21.00
C LEU A 35 27.43 -3.76 -20.80
N GLY A 36 27.60 -4.18 -19.54
CA GLY A 36 27.41 -5.57 -19.13
C GLY A 36 25.96 -5.87 -18.76
N PRO A 37 25.41 -7.04 -19.11
CA PRO A 37 24.12 -7.48 -18.60
C PRO A 37 24.20 -7.73 -17.08
N ARG A 38 23.15 -7.34 -16.35
CA ARG A 38 23.06 -7.55 -14.89
C ARG A 38 23.05 -9.04 -14.50
N VAL A 39 22.58 -9.90 -15.40
CA VAL A 39 22.54 -11.35 -15.24
C VAL A 39 23.39 -11.96 -16.35
N PRO A 40 24.39 -12.80 -16.03
CA PRO A 40 25.19 -13.47 -17.04
C PRO A 40 24.30 -14.42 -17.85
N GLY A 41 24.46 -14.43 -19.18
CA GLY A 41 23.69 -15.29 -20.06
C GLY A 41 24.21 -15.24 -21.50
N THR A 42 23.81 -16.21 -22.32
CA THR A 42 24.23 -16.27 -23.72
C THR A 42 23.48 -15.23 -24.56
N ILE A 43 24.22 -14.45 -25.34
CA ILE A 43 23.64 -13.49 -26.29
C ILE A 43 23.06 -14.25 -27.49
N VAL A 44 21.78 -14.07 -27.77
CA VAL A 44 21.06 -14.66 -28.91
C VAL A 44 21.17 -13.77 -30.13
N SER A 45 20.97 -12.46 -29.95
CA SER A 45 21.15 -11.48 -31.02
C SER A 45 21.55 -10.12 -30.45
N ILE A 46 22.34 -9.39 -31.25
CA ILE A 46 22.68 -7.99 -31.04
C ILE A 46 22.03 -7.24 -32.20
N ASP A 47 21.02 -6.43 -31.92
CA ASP A 47 20.16 -5.84 -32.95
C ASP A 47 20.64 -4.43 -33.36
N VAL A 48 21.77 -3.98 -32.81
CA VAL A 48 22.30 -2.61 -32.99
C VAL A 48 23.75 -2.64 -33.46
N LYS A 49 24.11 -1.74 -34.37
CA LYS A 49 25.47 -1.57 -34.90
C LYS A 49 26.22 -0.48 -34.15
N GLU A 50 27.55 -0.60 -34.10
CA GLU A 50 28.42 0.42 -33.52
C GLU A 50 28.18 1.80 -34.19
N GLY A 51 28.01 2.84 -33.38
CA GLY A 51 27.75 4.21 -33.83
C GLY A 51 26.29 4.54 -34.18
N GLN A 52 25.38 3.57 -34.11
CA GLN A 52 23.94 3.82 -34.29
C GLN A 52 23.36 4.60 -33.10
N ARG A 53 22.60 5.67 -33.37
CA ARG A 53 21.87 6.39 -32.31
C ARG A 53 20.70 5.55 -31.83
N VAL A 54 20.66 5.28 -30.53
CA VAL A 54 19.58 4.55 -29.86
C VAL A 54 18.80 5.47 -28.93
N LYS A 55 17.51 5.20 -28.74
CA LYS A 55 16.66 5.92 -27.78
C LYS A 55 16.67 5.20 -26.43
N ALA A 56 16.38 5.93 -25.35
CA ALA A 56 16.21 5.32 -24.04
C ALA A 56 15.08 4.27 -24.08
N GLY A 57 15.37 3.04 -23.66
CA GLY A 57 14.43 1.91 -23.69
C GLY A 57 14.47 1.05 -24.97
N GLU A 58 15.35 1.36 -25.93
CA GLU A 58 15.53 0.53 -27.13
C GLU A 58 16.23 -0.80 -26.79
N LEU A 59 15.70 -1.91 -27.33
CA LEU A 59 16.27 -3.23 -27.13
C LEU A 59 17.57 -3.36 -27.91
N LEU A 60 18.69 -3.51 -27.21
CA LEU A 60 20.01 -3.65 -27.83
C LEU A 60 20.43 -5.11 -28.03
N VAL A 61 20.14 -5.95 -27.04
CA VAL A 61 20.62 -7.33 -26.97
C VAL A 61 19.51 -8.23 -26.44
N ARG A 62 19.30 -9.38 -27.09
CA ARG A 62 18.45 -10.45 -26.57
C ARG A 62 19.33 -11.53 -25.94
N LEU A 63 19.07 -11.84 -24.66
CA LEU A 63 19.72 -12.95 -23.95
C LEU A 63 18.86 -14.21 -24.02
N SER A 64 19.48 -15.39 -24.02
CA SER A 64 18.80 -16.68 -24.04
C SER A 64 18.18 -16.98 -22.68
N ALA A 65 16.86 -17.17 -22.63
CA ALA A 65 16.13 -17.58 -21.43
C ALA A 65 15.99 -19.11 -21.28
N ALA A 66 16.57 -19.91 -22.20
CA ALA A 66 16.37 -21.36 -22.23
C ALA A 66 16.93 -22.08 -20.98
N GLU A 67 18.10 -21.65 -20.50
CA GLU A 67 18.69 -22.19 -19.27
C GLU A 67 17.91 -21.77 -18.01
N MET A 68 17.32 -20.57 -18.04
CA MET A 68 16.50 -20.05 -16.93
C MET A 68 15.17 -20.79 -16.82
N GLY A 69 14.54 -21.17 -17.94
CA GLY A 69 13.32 -21.98 -17.94
C GLY A 69 13.50 -23.31 -17.22
N SER A 70 14.60 -24.01 -17.51
CA SER A 70 14.90 -25.30 -16.85
C SER A 70 15.21 -25.16 -15.36
N ALA A 71 15.73 -24.01 -14.91
CA ALA A 71 15.89 -23.73 -13.50
C ALA A 71 14.54 -23.47 -12.81
N VAL A 72 13.69 -22.64 -13.42
CA VAL A 72 12.34 -22.34 -12.92
C VAL A 72 11.48 -23.60 -12.83
N ASP A 73 11.54 -24.49 -13.82
CA ASP A 73 10.76 -25.74 -13.82
C ASP A 73 11.20 -26.68 -12.69
N ARG A 74 12.51 -26.76 -12.41
CA ARG A 74 13.04 -27.56 -11.28
C ARG A 74 12.61 -26.99 -9.93
N ASP A 75 12.66 -25.67 -9.77
CA ASP A 75 12.25 -25.00 -8.54
C ASP A 75 10.74 -25.14 -8.30
N ALA A 76 9.92 -25.00 -9.36
CA ALA A 76 8.48 -25.20 -9.30
C ALA A 76 8.12 -26.64 -8.92
N ALA A 77 8.79 -27.64 -9.51
CA ALA A 77 8.59 -29.04 -9.15
C ALA A 77 9.03 -29.35 -7.70
N GLY A 78 10.11 -28.71 -7.23
CA GLY A 78 10.59 -28.80 -5.86
C GLY A 78 9.57 -28.23 -4.85
N LEU A 79 9.02 -27.05 -5.13
CA LEU A 79 8.00 -26.41 -4.32
C LEU A 79 6.74 -27.29 -4.24
N ALA A 80 6.23 -27.77 -5.38
CA ALA A 80 5.06 -28.64 -5.42
C ALA A 80 5.25 -29.92 -4.57
N SER A 81 6.46 -30.50 -4.61
CA SER A 81 6.79 -31.69 -3.81
C SER A 81 6.85 -31.37 -2.30
N ALA A 82 7.39 -30.21 -1.92
CA ALA A 82 7.44 -29.76 -0.54
C ALA A 82 6.05 -29.46 0.02
N GLU A 83 5.19 -28.82 -0.78
CA GLU A 83 3.80 -28.54 -0.41
C GLU A 83 2.97 -29.82 -0.25
N ALA A 84 3.13 -30.79 -1.15
CA ALA A 84 2.49 -32.10 -1.02
C ALA A 84 2.94 -32.81 0.26
N ARG A 85 4.24 -32.75 0.60
CA ARG A 85 4.76 -33.32 1.85
C ARG A 85 4.19 -32.62 3.08
N ASN A 86 4.11 -31.28 3.06
CA ASN A 86 3.51 -30.52 4.16
C ASN A 86 2.04 -30.88 4.36
N ARG A 87 1.29 -31.08 3.26
CA ARG A 87 -0.11 -31.50 3.30
C ARG A 87 -0.28 -32.83 4.00
N LEU A 88 0.59 -33.80 3.73
CA LEU A 88 0.57 -35.10 4.41
C LEU A 88 0.84 -34.96 5.91
N TYR A 89 1.82 -34.14 6.32
CA TYR A 89 2.08 -33.91 7.74
C TYR A 89 0.91 -33.22 8.47
N ARG A 90 0.25 -32.27 7.81
CA ARG A 90 -0.94 -31.60 8.38
C ARG A 90 -2.16 -32.50 8.47
N ALA A 91 -2.32 -33.43 7.51
CA ALA A 91 -3.42 -34.39 7.51
C ALA A 91 -3.28 -35.44 8.63
N GLY A 92 -2.05 -35.70 9.10
CA GLY A 92 -1.79 -36.73 10.10
C GLY A 92 -1.92 -38.15 9.55
N ASN A 93 -1.75 -39.14 10.43
CA ASN A 93 -1.95 -40.54 10.07
C ASN A 93 -3.45 -40.86 9.99
N ARG A 94 -3.86 -41.66 9.01
CA ARG A 94 -5.25 -42.08 8.91
C ARG A 94 -5.61 -42.99 10.10
N PRO A 95 -6.87 -43.00 10.57
CA PRO A 95 -7.32 -43.91 11.61
C PRO A 95 -7.07 -45.38 11.26
N GLU A 96 -7.20 -45.73 9.98
CA GLU A 96 -6.93 -47.09 9.48
C GLU A 96 -5.46 -47.49 9.63
N ASP A 97 -4.52 -46.55 9.41
CA ASP A 97 -3.08 -46.80 9.53
C ASP A 97 -2.69 -47.02 11.00
N ILE A 98 -3.28 -46.25 11.92
CA ILE A 98 -3.07 -46.40 13.37
C ILE A 98 -3.65 -47.73 13.85
N ALA A 99 -4.79 -48.16 13.31
CA ALA A 99 -5.45 -49.41 13.68
C ALA A 99 -4.65 -50.66 13.27
N GLN A 100 -3.80 -50.56 12.25
CA GLN A 100 -2.93 -51.65 11.79
C GLN A 100 -1.62 -51.76 12.59
N LEU A 101 -1.28 -50.77 13.41
CA LEU A 101 -0.09 -50.83 14.26
C LEU A 101 -0.21 -51.98 15.26
N ARG A 102 0.81 -52.82 15.32
CA ARG A 102 0.92 -53.92 16.27
C ARG A 102 2.02 -53.62 17.27
N VAL A 103 1.68 -53.71 18.55
CA VAL A 103 2.60 -53.52 19.66
C VAL A 103 2.88 -54.87 20.32
N ARG A 104 4.14 -55.07 20.74
CA ARG A 104 4.57 -56.31 21.40
C ARG A 104 4.21 -56.23 22.89
N ALA A 105 3.41 -57.18 23.37
CA ALA A 105 3.07 -57.32 24.77
C ALA A 105 4.23 -57.99 25.55
N GLN A 106 4.18 -57.93 26.90
CA GLN A 106 5.24 -58.49 27.76
C GLN A 106 5.43 -60.01 27.57
N ASN A 107 4.37 -60.71 27.17
CA ASN A 107 4.41 -62.14 26.84
C ASN A 107 5.00 -62.43 25.43
N GLY A 108 5.43 -61.41 24.69
CA GLY A 108 6.00 -61.52 23.35
C GLY A 108 4.97 -61.57 22.21
N GLU A 109 3.67 -61.60 22.50
CA GLU A 109 2.61 -61.59 21.49
C GLU A 109 2.43 -60.21 20.86
N LEU A 110 2.01 -60.17 19.59
CA LEU A 110 1.70 -58.94 18.87
C LEU A 110 0.21 -58.64 19.00
N VAL A 111 -0.12 -57.58 19.73
CA VAL A 111 -1.48 -57.13 19.97
C VAL A 111 -1.75 -55.88 19.12
N PRO A 112 -2.88 -55.78 18.40
CA PRO A 112 -3.23 -54.57 17.66
C PRO A 112 -3.44 -53.39 18.60
N LEU A 113 -2.88 -52.23 18.26
CA LEU A 113 -2.94 -51.03 19.08
C LEU A 113 -4.39 -50.53 19.27
N SER A 114 -5.26 -50.79 18.30
CA SER A 114 -6.70 -50.46 18.33
C SER A 114 -7.48 -51.16 19.44
N SER A 115 -7.03 -52.32 19.94
CA SER A 115 -7.68 -52.99 21.08
C SER A 115 -7.20 -52.46 22.44
N LEU A 116 -6.16 -51.65 22.46
CA LEU A 116 -5.55 -51.10 23.69
C LEU A 116 -5.83 -49.61 23.88
N VAL A 117 -6.15 -48.88 22.81
CA VAL A 117 -6.29 -47.42 22.83
C VAL A 117 -7.67 -47.01 22.32
N THR A 118 -8.39 -46.22 23.11
CA THR A 118 -9.61 -45.53 22.66
C THR A 118 -9.23 -44.15 22.14
N SER A 119 -9.34 -43.94 20.83
CA SER A 119 -9.15 -42.62 20.23
C SER A 119 -10.43 -41.78 20.37
N LYS A 120 -10.31 -40.59 20.94
CA LYS A 120 -11.35 -39.55 20.90
C LYS A 120 -10.80 -38.36 20.14
N GLU A 121 -11.41 -38.05 19.00
CA GLU A 121 -11.18 -36.77 18.33
C GLU A 121 -11.92 -35.68 19.10
N GLU A 122 -11.15 -34.86 19.82
CA GLU A 122 -11.67 -33.64 20.45
C GLU A 122 -11.22 -32.44 19.63
N SER A 123 -12.16 -31.54 19.34
CA SER A 123 -11.88 -30.29 18.63
C SER A 123 -11.03 -29.38 19.50
N ALA A 124 -9.71 -29.50 19.39
CA ALA A 124 -8.78 -28.59 20.04
C ALA A 124 -8.79 -27.21 19.36
N LEU A 125 -8.73 -26.14 20.17
CA LEU A 125 -8.54 -24.78 19.64
C LEU A 125 -7.19 -24.71 18.93
N GLN A 126 -7.19 -24.48 17.61
CA GLN A 126 -5.97 -24.41 16.81
C GLN A 126 -5.01 -23.28 17.23
N ALA A 127 -5.54 -22.21 17.84
CA ALA A 127 -4.74 -21.14 18.42
C ALA A 127 -5.47 -20.48 19.60
N ILE A 128 -4.75 -20.25 20.70
CA ILE A 128 -5.21 -19.40 21.81
C ILE A 128 -4.64 -18.00 21.56
N THR A 129 -5.45 -17.10 21.04
CA THR A 129 -5.07 -15.70 20.86
C THR A 129 -5.00 -15.00 22.21
N ARG A 130 -3.90 -14.29 22.44
CA ARG A 130 -3.67 -13.49 23.65
C ARG A 130 -3.32 -12.06 23.27
N ARG A 131 -3.82 -11.10 24.05
CA ARG A 131 -3.41 -9.69 24.01
C ARG A 131 -3.08 -9.27 25.43
N ASP A 132 -1.93 -8.61 25.61
CA ASP A 132 -1.44 -8.18 26.93
C ASP A 132 -1.43 -9.30 27.99
N ARG A 133 -1.09 -10.53 27.54
CA ARG A 133 -1.07 -11.78 28.34
C ARG A 133 -2.45 -12.30 28.79
N GLU A 134 -3.53 -11.65 28.41
CA GLU A 134 -4.90 -12.10 28.64
C GLU A 134 -5.44 -12.82 27.39
N ARG A 135 -6.33 -13.80 27.57
CA ARG A 135 -7.02 -14.45 26.43
C ARG A 135 -7.94 -13.43 25.78
N ALA A 136 -7.81 -13.27 24.47
CA ALA A 136 -8.57 -12.27 23.73
C ALA A 136 -9.09 -12.85 22.42
N ILE A 137 -10.33 -12.54 22.07
CA ILE A 137 -10.92 -12.88 20.77
C ILE A 137 -10.99 -11.58 19.97
N THR A 138 -10.31 -11.55 18.81
CA THR A 138 -10.33 -10.36 17.94
C THR A 138 -11.48 -10.51 16.95
N ILE A 139 -12.40 -9.55 16.96
CA ILE A 139 -13.53 -9.50 16.02
C ILE A 139 -13.25 -8.35 15.05
N PHE A 140 -13.28 -8.66 13.76
CA PHE A 140 -13.17 -7.67 12.69
C PHE A 140 -14.56 -7.36 12.15
N ALA A 141 -14.91 -6.08 12.11
CA ALA A 141 -16.19 -5.62 11.56
C ALA A 141 -15.99 -4.28 10.86
N ASN A 142 -16.75 -4.07 9.80
CA ASN A 142 -16.79 -2.80 9.08
C ASN A 142 -18.10 -2.07 9.41
N PRO A 143 -18.10 -0.73 9.49
CA PRO A 143 -19.32 0.05 9.61
C PRO A 143 -20.27 -0.22 8.43
N ALA A 144 -21.58 -0.22 8.70
CA ALA A 144 -22.59 -0.37 7.66
C ALA A 144 -22.57 0.82 6.67
N PRO A 145 -22.98 0.64 5.40
CA PRO A 145 -23.08 1.73 4.44
C PRO A 145 -23.92 2.89 4.99
N GLY A 146 -23.40 4.12 4.91
CA GLY A 146 -24.07 5.32 5.43
C GLY A 146 -23.98 5.52 6.95
N LYS A 147 -23.23 4.67 7.67
CA LYS A 147 -22.94 4.82 9.10
C LYS A 147 -21.50 5.25 9.33
N SER A 148 -21.29 6.08 10.34
CA SER A 148 -19.94 6.51 10.70
C SER A 148 -19.23 5.46 11.56
N GLN A 149 -17.89 5.49 11.57
CA GLN A 149 -17.11 4.64 12.46
C GLN A 149 -17.39 4.93 13.93
N GLU A 150 -17.66 6.18 14.29
CA GLU A 150 -18.01 6.58 15.66
C GLU A 150 -19.34 5.97 16.12
N GLU A 151 -20.35 5.93 15.26
CA GLU A 151 -21.62 5.25 15.57
C GLU A 151 -21.40 3.75 15.81
N ALA A 152 -20.56 3.10 14.99
CA ALA A 152 -20.22 1.70 15.19
C ALA A 152 -19.48 1.48 16.52
N LEU A 153 -18.56 2.37 16.88
CA LEU A 153 -17.82 2.28 18.14
C LEU A 153 -18.74 2.43 19.36
N LYS A 154 -19.74 3.32 19.31
CA LYS A 154 -20.73 3.48 20.38
C LYS A 154 -21.52 2.19 20.63
N VAL A 155 -21.96 1.53 19.56
CA VAL A 155 -22.66 0.24 19.67
C VAL A 155 -21.77 -0.82 20.31
N VAL A 156 -20.50 -0.88 19.91
CA VAL A 156 -19.52 -1.82 20.49
C VAL A 156 -19.28 -1.53 21.97
N GLU A 157 -19.24 -0.26 22.39
CA GLU A 157 -19.14 0.11 23.80
C GLU A 157 -20.38 -0.25 24.60
N GLU A 158 -21.57 -0.03 24.06
CA GLU A 158 -22.84 -0.42 24.69
C GLU A 158 -22.93 -1.93 24.88
N LEU A 159 -22.54 -2.69 23.86
CA LEU A 159 -22.45 -4.15 23.96
C LEU A 159 -21.40 -4.58 24.99
N GLY A 160 -20.27 -3.87 25.07
CA GLY A 160 -19.25 -4.12 26.09
C GLY A 160 -19.76 -3.93 27.52
N LYS A 161 -20.68 -2.98 27.76
CA LYS A 161 -21.31 -2.77 29.08
C LYS A 161 -22.28 -3.89 29.47
N GLN A 162 -22.81 -4.63 28.50
CA GLN A 162 -23.74 -5.74 28.72
C GLN A 162 -23.03 -7.10 28.87
N MET A 163 -21.70 -7.14 28.76
CA MET A 163 -20.96 -8.39 28.86
C MET A 163 -20.95 -8.95 30.29
N PRO A 164 -20.85 -10.29 30.45
CA PRO A 164 -20.71 -10.93 31.75
C PRO A 164 -19.48 -10.44 32.51
N GLU A 165 -19.52 -10.56 33.84
CA GLU A 165 -18.39 -10.21 34.69
C GLU A 165 -17.12 -10.97 34.26
N GLY A 166 -15.99 -10.25 34.23
CA GLY A 166 -14.70 -10.79 33.82
C GLY A 166 -14.37 -10.63 32.32
N TYR A 167 -15.31 -10.16 31.50
CA TYR A 167 -15.06 -9.82 30.10
C TYR A 167 -14.97 -8.30 29.91
N LYS A 168 -13.99 -7.85 29.13
CA LYS A 168 -13.84 -6.45 28.75
C LYS A 168 -13.64 -6.34 27.24
N VAL A 169 -14.27 -5.34 26.65
CA VAL A 169 -14.06 -5.00 25.24
C VAL A 169 -12.93 -3.98 25.15
N VAL A 170 -11.93 -4.28 24.33
CA VAL A 170 -10.77 -3.40 24.10
C VAL A 170 -10.67 -3.12 22.61
N LEU A 171 -10.59 -1.85 22.26
CA LEU A 171 -10.40 -1.41 20.89
C LEU A 171 -8.99 -1.71 20.41
N ALA A 172 -8.85 -2.04 19.13
CA ALA A 172 -7.57 -2.40 18.56
C ALA A 172 -7.42 -1.96 17.11
N GLY A 173 -6.16 -1.81 16.70
CA GLY A 173 -5.80 -1.43 15.33
C GLY A 173 -6.35 -0.05 14.98
N THR A 174 -7.04 0.05 13.84
CA THR A 174 -7.54 1.31 13.28
C THR A 174 -8.56 2.02 14.19
N SER A 175 -9.34 1.26 14.96
CA SER A 175 -10.33 1.83 15.88
C SER A 175 -9.70 2.51 17.10
N GLN A 176 -8.59 1.96 17.59
CA GLN A 176 -7.82 2.57 18.67
C GLN A 176 -7.14 3.86 18.19
N VAL A 177 -6.45 3.78 17.05
CA VAL A 177 -5.77 4.95 16.45
C VAL A 177 -6.76 6.06 16.15
N PHE A 178 -7.96 5.74 15.66
CA PHE A 178 -9.03 6.72 15.44
C PHE A 178 -9.43 7.45 16.73
N ARG A 179 -9.67 6.70 17.82
CA ARG A 179 -10.01 7.27 19.13
C ARG A 179 -8.90 8.18 19.65
N ASP A 180 -7.66 7.70 19.61
CA ASP A 180 -6.51 8.43 20.10
C ASP A 180 -6.33 9.74 19.30
N SER A 181 -6.48 9.66 17.97
CA SER A 181 -6.38 10.82 17.07
C SER A 181 -7.48 11.86 17.33
N ILE A 182 -8.72 11.41 17.48
CA ILE A 182 -9.83 12.31 17.81
C ILE A 182 -9.60 12.99 19.17
N SER A 183 -9.16 12.24 20.17
CA SER A 183 -8.91 12.78 21.51
C SER A 183 -7.79 13.83 21.51
N GLY A 184 -6.71 13.56 20.76
CA GLY A 184 -5.60 14.51 20.60
C GLY A 184 -6.01 15.76 19.84
N LEU A 185 -6.84 15.62 18.80
CA LEU A 185 -7.37 16.77 18.05
C LEU A 185 -8.26 17.65 18.94
N PHE A 186 -9.18 17.05 19.69
CA PHE A 186 -10.03 17.80 20.62
C PHE A 186 -9.21 18.49 21.69
N PHE A 187 -8.17 17.84 22.21
CA PHE A 187 -7.26 18.44 23.18
C PHE A 187 -6.51 19.65 22.60
N ALA A 188 -5.91 19.50 21.41
CA ALA A 188 -5.20 20.59 20.74
C ALA A 188 -6.13 21.75 20.38
N MET A 189 -7.34 21.45 19.90
CA MET A 189 -8.38 22.45 19.61
C MET A 189 -8.81 23.18 20.90
N ALA A 190 -9.06 22.45 21.99
CA ALA A 190 -9.42 23.04 23.27
C ALA A 190 -8.30 23.95 23.81
N LEU A 191 -7.04 23.52 23.71
CA LEU A 191 -5.89 24.35 24.07
C LEU A 191 -5.79 25.62 23.21
N GLY A 192 -5.96 25.51 21.90
CA GLY A 192 -5.95 26.66 21.00
C GLY A 192 -7.07 27.65 21.30
N LEU A 193 -8.29 27.15 21.52
CA LEU A 193 -9.44 27.98 21.93
C LEU A 193 -9.24 28.61 23.31
N PHE A 194 -8.66 27.87 24.26
CA PHE A 194 -8.39 28.38 25.60
C PHE A 194 -7.28 29.44 25.61
N ALA A 195 -6.19 29.23 24.87
CA ALA A 195 -5.15 30.23 24.69
C ALA A 195 -5.69 31.50 24.01
N GLY A 196 -6.48 31.34 22.93
CA GLY A 196 -7.15 32.47 22.27
C GLY A 196 -8.17 33.18 23.17
N TRP A 197 -8.84 32.45 24.07
CA TRP A 197 -9.75 33.02 25.08
C TRP A 197 -8.99 33.83 26.15
N ASN A 198 -7.76 33.43 26.47
CA ASN A 198 -6.94 34.01 27.54
C ASN A 198 -6.05 35.20 27.09
N GLU A 199 -6.15 35.64 25.83
CA GLU A 199 -5.52 36.88 25.34
C GLU A 199 -6.51 38.03 25.09
N PRO A 200 -7.37 38.44 26.04
CA PRO A 200 -8.29 39.56 25.81
C PRO A 200 -7.56 40.91 25.71
N LYS A 201 -6.27 41.01 26.05
CA LYS A 201 -5.50 42.27 26.05
C LYS A 201 -4.57 42.45 24.83
N GLY A 202 -4.42 41.44 23.97
CA GLY A 202 -3.59 41.51 22.76
C GLY A 202 -4.28 42.20 21.56
N PHE A 203 -5.62 42.24 21.57
CA PHE A 203 -6.41 42.85 20.51
C PHE A 203 -6.64 44.35 20.79
N SER A 204 -6.39 45.19 19.79
CA SER A 204 -6.69 46.62 19.84
C SER A 204 -8.20 46.87 20.03
N PHE A 205 -8.58 48.07 20.49
CA PHE A 205 -10.00 48.45 20.65
C PHE A 205 -10.81 48.23 19.36
N LEU A 206 -10.18 48.44 18.20
CA LEU A 206 -10.78 48.29 16.89
C LEU A 206 -11.07 46.82 16.55
N GLU A 207 -10.14 45.91 16.84
CA GLU A 207 -10.29 44.47 16.63
C GLU A 207 -11.36 43.85 17.53
N ARG A 208 -11.46 44.30 18.78
CA ARG A 208 -12.52 43.85 19.72
C ARG A 208 -13.91 44.30 19.28
N THR A 209 -14.00 45.48 18.66
CA THR A 209 -15.26 46.01 18.11
C THR A 209 -15.66 45.26 16.84
N ILE A 210 -14.69 44.93 15.97
CA ILE A 210 -14.89 44.10 14.78
C ILE A 210 -15.32 42.67 15.15
N LEU A 211 -14.65 42.02 16.11
CA LEU A 211 -15.02 40.70 16.62
C LEU A 211 -16.39 40.69 17.29
N GLY A 212 -16.75 41.77 18.00
CA GLY A 212 -18.08 41.95 18.59
C GLY A 212 -19.19 42.15 17.54
N ALA A 213 -18.87 42.81 16.43
CA ALA A 213 -19.77 43.02 15.30
C ALA A 213 -19.91 41.77 14.41
N MET A 214 -18.84 40.98 14.26
CA MET A 214 -18.82 39.69 13.54
C MET A 214 -19.29 38.53 14.42
N LYS A 215 -20.46 38.63 15.05
CA LYS A 215 -21.12 37.42 15.54
C LYS A 215 -21.50 36.56 14.34
N ALA A 216 -20.90 35.38 14.24
CA ALA A 216 -21.19 34.41 13.18
C ALA A 216 -22.70 34.16 13.06
N PRO A 217 -23.22 33.97 11.83
CA PRO A 217 -24.65 33.73 11.62
C PRO A 217 -25.08 32.51 12.44
N LYS A 218 -26.17 32.64 13.19
CA LYS A 218 -26.72 31.51 13.97
C LYS A 218 -27.47 30.60 13.00
N GLY A 219 -26.92 29.43 12.68
CA GLY A 219 -27.55 28.46 11.78
C GLY A 219 -26.58 27.39 11.27
N ASP A 220 -27.01 26.61 10.28
CA ASP A 220 -26.16 25.64 9.58
C ASP A 220 -25.15 26.38 8.68
N PHE A 221 -23.86 26.20 8.95
CA PHE A 221 -22.76 26.82 8.21
C PHE A 221 -22.59 26.28 6.77
N ARG A 222 -23.46 25.37 6.33
CA ARG A 222 -23.54 24.86 4.96
C ARG A 222 -24.58 25.59 4.10
N ASP A 223 -25.40 26.46 4.69
CA ASP A 223 -26.34 27.29 3.95
C ASP A 223 -25.64 28.54 3.41
N TRP A 224 -25.19 28.45 2.16
CA TRP A 224 -24.47 29.53 1.48
C TRP A 224 -25.32 30.78 1.25
N ALA A 225 -26.65 30.66 1.19
CA ALA A 225 -27.55 31.81 1.04
C ALA A 225 -27.63 32.61 2.35
N ALA A 226 -27.72 31.92 3.48
CA ALA A 226 -27.70 32.54 4.81
C ALA A 226 -26.35 33.23 5.11
N ILE A 227 -25.24 32.67 4.61
CA ILE A 227 -23.92 33.29 4.71
C ILE A 227 -23.86 34.56 3.87
N ASP A 228 -24.32 34.51 2.61
CA ASP A 228 -24.29 35.66 1.68
C ASP A 228 -25.11 36.85 2.21
N GLU A 229 -26.30 36.58 2.74
CA GLU A 229 -27.18 37.58 3.36
C GLU A 229 -26.52 38.21 4.61
N TRP A 230 -25.88 37.38 5.44
CA TRP A 230 -25.13 37.87 6.60
C TRP A 230 -23.95 38.76 6.18
N THR A 231 -23.11 38.33 5.22
CA THR A 231 -21.98 39.15 4.74
C THR A 231 -22.43 40.48 4.16
N THR A 232 -23.52 40.49 3.38
CA THR A 232 -24.08 41.71 2.80
C THR A 232 -24.60 42.66 3.88
N SER A 233 -25.11 42.14 4.99
CA SER A 233 -25.59 42.95 6.14
C SER A 233 -24.47 43.52 7.02
N VAL A 234 -23.28 42.89 7.00
CA VAL A 234 -22.12 43.28 7.82
C VAL A 234 -21.21 44.25 7.08
N ALA A 235 -21.09 44.12 5.75
CA ALA A 235 -20.26 44.98 4.89
C ALA A 235 -20.43 46.51 5.10
N PRO A 236 -21.62 47.07 5.40
CA PRO A 236 -21.78 48.50 5.64
C PRO A 236 -21.39 48.98 7.04
N ARG A 237 -21.12 48.07 7.98
CA ARG A 237 -20.84 48.36 9.40
C ARG A 237 -19.35 48.22 9.78
N LEU A 238 -18.53 47.83 8.82
CA LEU A 238 -17.06 47.79 8.88
C LEU A 238 -16.49 49.07 8.25
#